data_AF-A0A329S5D8-F1
#
_entry.id   AF-A0A329S5D8-F1
#
_cell.length_a   1.000
_cell.length_b   1.000
_cell.length_c   1.000
_cell.angle_alpha   90.00
_cell.angle_beta   90.00
_cell.angle_gamma   90.00
#
_symmetry.space_group_name_H-M   'P 1'
#
loop_
_entity.id
_entity.type
_entity.pdbx_description
1 polymer ?
#
loop_
_entity_poly.entity_id
_entity_poly.type
_entity_poly.pdbx_seq_one_letter_code
_entity_poly.pdbx_strand_id
1 'polypeptide(L)'
;MLRRTLVATCGSRVCRLAQTREKITVPAAGAARRRRLKPKMSKDKFAALSTEFLDRVQTAMEPLHPPVNDKFQLQRDGTGELVIHTNSKEFVIKVLSSKQQIEFLSPVSGLRTYQWNVMTKRWEDETDSHDIEGLLTRDLMRFCAGIPLF
;
A
#
# COMPACT_ATOMS: atom_id res chain seq x y z
N MET A 1 34.20 -87.19 -2.90
CA MET A 1 33.05 -87.35 -2.00
C MET A 1 31.78 -86.93 -2.73
N LEU A 2 30.77 -87.81 -2.68
CA LEU A 2 29.34 -87.70 -3.01
C LEU A 2 28.83 -86.36 -3.60
N ARG A 3 28.42 -86.31 -4.88
CA ARG A 3 27.06 -86.62 -5.42
C ARG A 3 25.90 -85.90 -4.72
N ARG A 4 25.29 -84.91 -5.41
CA ARG A 4 23.84 -84.87 -5.67
C ARG A 4 23.47 -83.89 -6.80
N THR A 5 23.13 -84.50 -7.93
CA THR A 5 22.17 -84.10 -8.97
C THR A 5 20.82 -83.68 -8.33
N LEU A 6 19.90 -82.92 -8.93
CA LEU A 6 19.29 -83.02 -10.27
C LEU A 6 18.21 -81.91 -10.43
N VAL A 7 17.74 -81.78 -11.67
CA VAL A 7 16.40 -81.36 -12.14
C VAL A 7 16.26 -79.97 -12.77
N ALA A 8 16.10 -80.02 -14.09
CA ALA A 8 15.63 -78.98 -14.99
C ALA A 8 14.11 -78.78 -14.90
N THR A 9 13.59 -77.66 -15.39
CA THR A 9 12.73 -77.58 -16.59
C THR A 9 11.92 -76.27 -16.67
N CYS A 10 11.62 -75.92 -17.93
CA CYS A 10 10.41 -75.25 -18.40
C CYS A 10 10.25 -73.72 -18.23
N GLY A 11 10.42 -73.01 -19.34
CA GLY A 11 9.26 -72.51 -20.09
C GLY A 11 8.56 -71.24 -19.61
N SER A 12 8.32 -70.37 -20.60
CA SER A 12 7.12 -69.52 -20.76
C SER A 12 7.36 -68.02 -20.72
N ARG A 13 6.93 -67.41 -21.84
CA ARG A 13 6.77 -65.99 -22.10
C ARG A 13 6.07 -65.30 -20.93
N VAL A 14 6.56 -64.13 -20.54
CA VAL A 14 5.72 -63.11 -19.92
C VAL A 14 6.03 -61.77 -20.59
N CYS A 15 5.08 -61.31 -21.38
CA CYS A 15 4.97 -59.93 -21.81
C CYS A 15 4.97 -59.03 -20.56
N ARG A 16 5.91 -58.08 -20.48
CA ARG A 16 5.73 -56.90 -19.61
C ARG A 16 5.49 -55.70 -20.49
N LEU A 17 4.27 -55.17 -20.37
CA LEU A 17 3.86 -53.88 -20.89
C LEU A 17 4.88 -52.82 -20.46
N ALA A 18 5.54 -52.19 -21.42
CA ALA A 18 6.16 -50.89 -21.19
C ALA A 18 5.02 -49.87 -21.14
N GLN A 19 4.72 -49.38 -19.93
CA GLN A 19 3.78 -48.30 -19.70
C GLN A 19 4.24 -47.07 -20.48
N THR A 20 3.41 -46.62 -21.42
CA THR A 20 3.54 -45.32 -22.07
C THR A 20 3.38 -44.25 -21.00
N ARG A 21 4.49 -43.61 -20.63
CA ARG A 21 4.51 -42.41 -19.80
C ARG A 21 3.87 -41.29 -20.59
N GLU A 22 2.56 -41.13 -20.44
CA GLU A 22 1.83 -39.96 -20.94
C GLU A 22 2.43 -38.71 -20.30
N LYS A 23 2.98 -37.84 -21.15
CA LYS A 23 3.44 -36.51 -20.77
C LYS A 23 2.20 -35.68 -20.46
N ILE A 24 1.73 -35.74 -19.21
CA ILE A 24 0.71 -34.84 -18.67
C ILE A 24 1.26 -33.43 -18.81
N THR A 25 0.82 -32.74 -19.86
CA THR A 25 1.12 -31.35 -20.09
C THR A 25 0.13 -30.58 -19.22
N VAL A 26 0.57 -30.18 -18.03
CA VAL A 26 -0.16 -29.24 -17.20
C VAL A 26 -0.28 -27.95 -18.01
N PRO A 27 -1.49 -27.47 -18.36
CA PRO A 27 -1.61 -26.16 -18.95
C PRO A 27 -1.19 -25.17 -17.88
N ALA A 28 -0.06 -24.50 -18.10
CA ALA A 28 0.32 -23.32 -17.35
C ALA A 28 -0.78 -22.28 -17.58
N ALA A 29 -1.75 -22.23 -16.66
CA ALA A 29 -2.69 -21.13 -16.55
C ALA A 29 -1.90 -19.89 -16.08
N GLY A 30 -1.12 -19.34 -17.00
CA GLY A 30 -0.76 -17.93 -17.02
C GLY A 30 -2.03 -17.14 -17.30
N ALA A 31 -3.00 -17.22 -16.39
CA ALA A 31 -4.03 -16.22 -16.28
C ALA A 31 -3.26 -14.97 -15.87
N ALA A 32 -2.87 -14.17 -16.87
CA ALA A 32 -2.66 -12.75 -16.67
C ALA A 32 -3.95 -12.25 -16.02
N ARG A 33 -3.95 -12.25 -14.68
CA ARG A 33 -5.02 -11.69 -13.85
C ARG A 33 -5.05 -10.26 -14.33
N ARG A 34 -5.96 -9.97 -15.28
CA ARG A 34 -6.22 -8.60 -15.74
C ARG A 34 -6.40 -7.85 -14.44
N ARG A 35 -5.40 -7.04 -14.05
CA ARG A 35 -5.51 -6.17 -12.89
C ARG A 35 -6.73 -5.34 -13.25
N ARG A 36 -7.88 -5.65 -12.65
CA ARG A 36 -9.09 -4.83 -12.82
C ARG A 36 -8.62 -3.46 -12.38
N LEU A 37 -8.43 -2.57 -13.35
CA LEU A 37 -8.12 -1.18 -13.08
C LEU A 37 -9.30 -0.74 -12.21
N LYS A 38 -9.03 -0.50 -10.92
CA LYS A 38 -10.04 0.06 -10.02
C LYS A 38 -10.60 1.29 -10.75
N PRO A 39 -11.93 1.44 -10.89
CA PRO A 39 -12.51 2.59 -11.56
C PRO A 39 -11.92 3.85 -10.92
N LYS A 40 -11.11 4.58 -11.69
CA LYS A 40 -10.56 5.86 -11.24
C LYS A 40 -11.74 6.81 -11.04
N MET A 41 -11.75 7.51 -9.91
CA MET A 41 -12.80 8.49 -9.62
C MET A 41 -12.75 9.64 -10.64
N SER A 42 -13.82 10.41 -10.79
CA SER A 42 -13.77 11.60 -11.65
C SER A 42 -12.76 12.61 -11.12
N LYS A 43 -12.14 13.38 -12.02
CA LYS A 43 -11.15 14.42 -11.65
C LYS A 43 -11.76 15.43 -10.67
N ASP A 44 -12.98 15.89 -10.94
CA ASP A 44 -13.65 16.88 -10.10
C ASP A 44 -13.93 16.34 -8.70
N LYS A 45 -14.32 15.06 -8.58
CA LYS A 45 -14.53 14.43 -7.29
C LYS A 45 -13.23 14.31 -6.50
N PHE A 46 -12.14 13.94 -7.16
CA PHE A 46 -10.82 13.91 -6.51
C PHE A 46 -10.38 15.30 -6.05
N ALA A 47 -10.54 16.32 -6.91
CA ALA A 47 -10.20 17.70 -6.58
C ALA A 47 -11.01 18.22 -5.38
N ALA A 48 -12.32 17.93 -5.33
CA ALA A 48 -13.16 18.29 -4.20
C ALA A 48 -12.70 17.61 -2.90
N LEU A 49 -12.50 16.28 -2.92
CA LEU A 49 -12.10 15.52 -1.72
C LEU A 49 -10.70 15.88 -1.22
N SER A 50 -9.77 16.17 -2.13
CA SER A 50 -8.41 16.60 -1.75
C SER A 50 -8.41 18.02 -1.19
N THR A 51 -9.22 18.94 -1.75
CA THR A 51 -9.40 20.30 -1.22
C THR A 51 -10.01 20.24 0.18
N GLU A 52 -11.11 19.50 0.35
CA GLU A 52 -11.77 19.30 1.62
C GLU A 52 -10.81 18.72 2.67
N PHE A 53 -9.98 17.75 2.29
CA PHE A 53 -8.98 17.19 3.17
C PHE A 53 -7.94 18.23 3.62
N LEU A 54 -7.42 19.05 2.70
CA LEU A 54 -6.49 20.12 3.06
C LEU A 54 -7.15 21.17 3.97
N ASP A 55 -8.42 21.51 3.75
CA ASP A 55 -9.19 22.41 4.62
C ASP A 55 -9.35 21.82 6.03
N ARG A 56 -9.64 20.51 6.12
CA ARG A 56 -9.71 19.80 7.40
C ARG A 56 -8.37 19.81 8.12
N VAL A 57 -7.27 19.54 7.42
CA VAL A 57 -5.92 19.62 8.01
C VAL A 57 -5.67 21.02 8.55
N GLN A 58 -5.93 22.08 7.78
CA GLN A 58 -5.71 23.46 8.25
C GLN A 58 -6.52 23.78 9.50
N THR A 59 -7.78 23.35 9.54
CA THR A 59 -8.66 23.54 10.70
C THR A 59 -8.17 22.75 11.91
N ALA A 60 -7.83 21.47 11.73
CA ALA A 60 -7.37 20.59 12.80
C ALA A 60 -6.07 21.09 13.45
N MET A 61 -5.24 21.84 12.72
CA MET A 61 -3.97 22.38 13.20
C MET A 61 -4.11 23.71 13.96
N GLU A 62 -5.30 24.33 13.98
CA GLU A 62 -5.55 25.60 14.69
C GLU A 62 -5.01 25.62 16.14
N PRO A 63 -5.20 24.58 16.97
CA PRO A 63 -4.71 24.57 18.36
C PRO A 63 -3.19 24.51 18.50
N LEU A 64 -2.46 24.19 17.42
CA LEU A 64 -1.01 24.10 17.43
C LEU A 64 -0.34 25.44 17.16
N HIS A 65 -1.09 26.45 16.71
CA HIS A 65 -0.55 27.78 16.45
C HIS A 65 -0.01 28.47 17.73
N PRO A 66 0.79 29.53 17.57
CA PRO A 66 1.22 30.35 18.70
C PRO A 66 0.02 30.81 19.55
N PRO A 67 0.16 30.83 20.89
CA PRO A 67 1.39 30.71 21.66
C PRO A 67 1.79 29.27 22.03
N VAL A 68 1.05 28.24 21.59
CA VAL A 68 1.34 26.84 21.99
C VAL A 68 2.67 26.37 21.40
N ASN A 69 2.94 26.73 20.15
CA ASN A 69 4.20 26.47 19.48
C ASN A 69 4.69 27.75 18.78
N ASP A 70 5.79 28.34 19.26
CA ASP A 70 6.28 29.65 18.82
C ASP A 70 6.51 29.81 17.32
N LYS A 71 6.98 28.75 16.64
CA LYS A 71 7.34 28.78 15.21
C LYS A 71 6.40 27.96 14.34
N PHE A 72 5.20 27.64 14.82
CA PHE A 72 4.26 26.84 14.05
C PHE A 72 3.57 27.68 12.96
N GLN A 73 3.70 27.26 11.70
CA GLN A 73 3.13 27.94 10.55
C GLN A 73 2.62 26.95 9.51
N LEU A 74 1.52 27.30 8.85
CA LEU A 74 0.94 26.56 7.74
C LEU A 74 1.05 27.42 6.49
N GLN A 75 1.59 26.85 5.41
CA GLN A 75 1.67 27.51 4.11
C GLN A 75 1.00 26.62 3.07
N ARG A 76 -0.07 27.12 2.46
CA ARG A 76 -0.77 26.42 1.39
C ARG A 76 -0.52 27.12 0.08
N ASP A 77 -0.02 26.37 -0.89
CA ASP A 77 0.11 26.84 -2.25
C ASP A 77 -1.18 26.57 -3.05
N GLY A 78 -1.47 27.42 -4.03
CA GLY A 78 -2.61 27.26 -4.94
C GLY A 78 -2.51 26.02 -5.83
N THR A 79 -1.36 25.35 -5.85
CA THR A 79 -1.11 24.11 -6.60
C THR A 79 -1.55 22.83 -5.88
N GLY A 80 -2.04 22.93 -4.64
CA GLY A 80 -2.45 21.77 -3.84
C GLY A 80 -1.33 21.18 -2.99
N GLU A 81 -0.35 22.00 -2.63
CA GLU A 81 0.71 21.68 -1.67
C GLU A 81 0.44 22.42 -0.36
N LEU A 82 0.56 21.72 0.76
CA LEU A 82 0.43 22.26 2.11
C LEU A 82 1.69 21.90 2.89
N VAL A 83 2.41 22.93 3.32
CA VAL A 83 3.63 22.83 4.11
C VAL A 83 3.34 23.21 5.55
N ILE A 84 3.70 22.32 6.47
CA ILE A 84 3.55 22.50 7.91
C ILE A 84 4.94 22.71 8.50
N HIS A 85 5.23 23.93 8.92
CA HIS A 85 6.46 24.28 9.60
C HIS A 85 6.25 24.16 11.10
N THR A 86 7.07 23.33 11.73
CA THR A 86 7.13 23.18 13.18
C THR A 86 8.39 23.87 13.74
N ASN A 87 8.60 23.80 15.05
CA ASN A 87 9.75 24.43 15.71
C ASN A 87 11.12 23.96 15.17
N SER A 88 11.19 22.73 14.63
CA SER A 88 12.46 22.10 14.23
C SER A 88 12.43 21.39 12.88
N LYS A 89 11.25 21.09 12.35
CA LYS A 89 11.05 20.26 11.16
C LYS A 89 9.91 20.77 10.30
N GLU A 90 9.90 20.31 9.06
CA GLU A 90 8.88 20.61 8.07
C GLU A 90 8.21 19.31 7.64
N PHE A 91 6.90 19.38 7.42
CA PHE A 91 6.08 18.33 6.83
C PHE A 91 5.44 18.86 5.56
N VAL A 92 5.32 18.01 4.54
CA VAL A 92 4.73 18.42 3.27
C VAL A 92 3.62 17.45 2.90
N ILE A 93 2.44 17.99 2.61
CA ILE A 93 1.30 17.27 2.05
C ILE A 93 1.08 17.78 0.63
N LYS A 94 1.13 16.89 -0.36
CA LYS A 94 1.07 17.26 -1.76
C LYS A 94 -0.01 16.47 -2.49
N VAL A 95 -0.88 17.17 -3.19
CA VAL A 95 -1.94 16.56 -4.02
C VAL A 95 -1.40 16.23 -5.40
N LEU A 96 -1.36 14.94 -5.74
CA LEU A 96 -0.97 14.45 -7.07
C LEU A 96 -2.19 14.14 -7.93
N SER A 97 -2.75 15.16 -8.58
CA SER A 97 -3.96 15.06 -9.41
C SER A 97 -3.86 14.05 -10.57
N SER A 98 -2.67 13.86 -11.16
CA SER A 98 -2.45 12.90 -12.25
C SER A 98 -2.57 11.44 -11.79
N LYS A 99 -2.14 11.16 -10.56
CA LYS A 99 -2.19 9.83 -9.93
C LYS A 99 -3.43 9.60 -9.09
N GLN A 100 -4.18 10.67 -8.77
CA GLN A 100 -5.28 10.64 -7.80
C GLN A 100 -4.82 10.16 -6.42
N GLN A 101 -3.70 10.72 -5.97
CA GLN A 101 -3.03 10.36 -4.73
C GLN A 101 -2.68 11.61 -3.92
N ILE A 102 -2.52 11.44 -2.62
CA ILE A 102 -1.91 12.44 -1.75
C ILE A 102 -0.57 11.89 -1.28
N GLU A 103 0.48 12.67 -1.46
CA GLU A 103 1.81 12.40 -0.92
C GLU A 103 1.96 13.10 0.43
N PHE A 104 2.45 12.37 1.42
CA PHE A 104 2.80 12.93 2.72
C PHE A 104 4.27 12.67 2.98
N LEU A 105 5.05 13.73 3.08
CA LEU A 105 6.45 13.68 3.45
C LEU A 105 6.58 14.03 4.93
N SER A 106 6.94 13.03 5.71
CA SER A 106 7.23 13.17 7.14
C SER A 106 8.74 13.03 7.40
N PRO A 107 9.34 13.89 8.23
CA PRO A 107 10.73 13.73 8.69
C PRO A 107 10.92 12.46 9.56
N VAL A 108 9.84 11.81 9.98
CA VAL A 108 9.83 10.62 10.84
C VAL A 108 9.55 9.35 10.03
N SER A 109 8.46 9.37 9.25
CA SER A 109 7.95 8.18 8.55
C SER A 109 8.39 8.08 7.10
N GLY A 110 9.12 9.10 6.61
CA GLY A 110 9.47 9.25 5.20
C GLY A 110 8.30 9.66 4.33
N LEU A 111 8.42 9.39 3.03
CA LEU A 111 7.39 9.65 2.04
C LEU A 111 6.36 8.51 2.02
N ARG A 112 5.07 8.86 2.09
CA ARG A 112 3.93 7.95 2.02
C ARG A 112 2.93 8.42 0.98
N THR A 113 2.17 7.48 0.41
CA THR A 113 1.19 7.76 -0.66
C THR A 113 -0.16 7.21 -0.29
N TYR A 114 -1.17 8.09 -0.30
CA TYR A 114 -2.52 7.80 0.14
C TYR A 114 -3.51 7.87 -1.01
N GLN A 115 -4.51 6.98 -0.96
CA GLN A 115 -5.62 6.95 -1.89
C GLN A 115 -6.95 7.03 -1.16
N TRP A 116 -7.93 7.62 -1.83
CA TRP A 116 -9.27 7.71 -1.28
C TRP A 116 -9.94 6.33 -1.23
N ASN A 117 -10.24 5.85 -0.03
CA ASN A 117 -11.04 4.67 0.16
C ASN A 117 -12.54 5.06 0.19
N VAL A 118 -13.28 4.60 -0.81
CA VAL A 118 -14.70 4.92 -0.98
C VAL A 118 -15.58 4.32 0.12
N MET A 119 -15.16 3.20 0.73
CA MET A 119 -15.90 2.50 1.77
C MET A 119 -15.74 3.18 3.12
N THR A 120 -14.50 3.45 3.52
CA THR A 120 -14.18 4.04 4.83
C THR A 120 -14.26 5.56 4.84
N LYS A 121 -14.34 6.20 3.65
CA LYS A 121 -14.30 7.67 3.47
C LYS A 121 -13.03 8.30 4.04
N ARG A 122 -11.91 7.59 3.90
CA ARG A 122 -10.60 7.98 4.45
C ARG A 122 -9.51 7.93 3.39
N TRP A 123 -8.42 8.65 3.65
CA TRP A 123 -7.21 8.60 2.85
C TRP A 123 -6.29 7.55 3.45
N GLU A 124 -6.16 6.41 2.78
CA GLU A 124 -5.45 5.25 3.29
C GLU A 124 -4.21 4.93 2.46
N ASP A 125 -3.13 4.53 3.12
CA ASP A 125 -1.92 4.03 2.48
C ASP A 125 -2.19 2.68 1.81
N GLU A 126 -1.67 2.48 0.59
CA GLU A 126 -1.91 1.23 -0.16
C GLU A 126 -1.26 -0.01 0.48
N THR A 127 -0.23 0.19 1.30
CA THR A 127 0.63 -0.88 1.81
C THR A 127 0.10 -1.47 3.10
N ASP A 128 -0.31 -0.61 4.03
CA ASP A 128 -0.68 -1.00 5.39
C ASP A 128 -2.07 -0.48 5.82
N SER A 129 -2.79 0.22 4.93
CA SER A 129 -4.14 0.74 5.16
C SER A 129 -4.26 1.70 6.34
N HIS A 130 -3.14 2.28 6.80
CA HIS A 130 -3.20 3.36 7.79
C HIS A 130 -3.79 4.62 7.17
N ASP A 131 -4.57 5.33 7.98
CA ASP A 131 -5.11 6.63 7.63
C ASP A 131 -4.05 7.75 7.80
N ILE A 132 -4.07 8.72 6.89
CA ILE A 132 -3.14 9.85 6.87
C ILE A 132 -3.26 10.76 8.11
N GLU A 133 -4.46 11.00 8.62
CA GLU A 133 -4.71 11.92 9.75
C GLU A 133 -4.10 11.33 11.03
N GLY A 134 -4.25 10.00 11.21
CA GLY A 134 -3.62 9.27 12.29
C GLY A 134 -2.08 9.30 12.22
N LEU A 135 -1.50 9.09 11.02
CA LEU A 135 -0.05 9.13 10.84
C LEU A 135 0.50 10.54 11.08
N LEU A 136 -0.18 11.55 10.53
CA LEU A 136 0.17 12.97 10.67
C LEU A 136 0.16 13.39 12.14
N THR A 137 -0.89 13.05 12.87
CA THR A 137 -1.00 13.32 14.31
C THR A 137 0.16 12.69 15.10
N ARG A 138 0.40 11.39 14.90
CA ARG A 138 1.46 10.65 15.58
C ARG A 138 2.85 11.24 15.33
N ASP A 139 3.11 11.70 14.12
CA ASP A 139 4.42 12.26 13.75
C ASP A 139 4.57 13.71 14.20
N LEU A 140 3.52 14.54 14.11
CA LEU A 140 3.53 15.94 14.56
C LEU A 140 3.75 16.09 16.06
N MET A 141 3.11 15.23 16.87
CA MET A 141 3.24 15.24 18.33
C MET A 141 4.68 15.03 18.83
N ARG A 142 5.62 14.63 17.95
CA ARG A 142 7.05 14.52 18.28
C ARG A 142 7.80 15.86 18.22
N PHE A 143 7.24 16.86 17.56
CA PHE A 143 7.90 18.15 17.32
C PHE A 143 7.06 19.36 17.77
N CYS A 144 5.79 19.15 18.13
CA CYS A 144 4.89 20.19 18.62
C CYS A 144 4.26 19.77 19.96
N ALA A 145 3.97 20.76 20.80
CA ALA A 145 3.07 20.59 21.93
C ALA A 145 1.61 20.67 21.45
N GLY A 146 0.74 19.85 22.03
CA GLY A 146 -0.66 19.75 21.65
C GLY A 146 -0.94 18.62 20.64
N ILE A 147 -2.20 18.49 20.25
CA ILE A 147 -2.71 17.45 19.35
C ILE A 147 -3.64 18.11 18.32
N PRO A 148 -3.51 17.83 17.02
CA PRO A 148 -4.48 18.25 16.02
C PRO A 148 -5.90 17.73 16.31
N LEU A 149 -6.93 18.49 15.96
CA LEU A 149 -8.34 18.13 16.17
C LEU A 149 -8.99 17.61 14.88
N PHE A 150 -8.66 16.37 14.50
CA PHE A 150 -9.32 15.64 13.41
C PHE A 150 -10.64 14.98 13.84
#